data_AF-A0A947W5L2-F1
#
_entry.id   AF-A0A947W5L2-F1
#
_cell.length_a   1.000
_cell.length_b   1.000
_cell.length_c   1.000
_cell.angle_alpha   90.00
_cell.angle_beta   90.00
_cell.angle_gamma   90.00
#
_symmetry.space_group_name_H-M   'P 1'
#
loop_
_entity.id
_entity.type
_entity.pdbx_description
1 polymer ?
#
loop_
_entity_poly.entity_id
_entity_poly.type
_entity_poly.pdbx_seq_one_letter_code
_entity_poly.pdbx_strand_id
1 'polypeptide(L)'
;MKTIVYVSGKIETKNRECFIGDQKVDCPQSGKAFTTGGDKLNLLPQISSLEKRSDAFFSTFLLVVILGFAVLAVFKIKVFGKTLGEYIRPIWYLILISLAAVAWQYLFGLKIDDGLLSIRISQWIWEICIAVSAYKLVKGSNFGYGNLFFLGILYSLIIHGLKITVRYLFYGKTFLYLIDRFLYGSLLVMLIVFIGGSMFLFFRRKGIIRF
;
A
#
# COMPACT_ATOMS: atom_id res chain seq x y z
N MET A 1 -31.02 28.53 -9.66
CA MET A 1 -30.77 27.62 -8.52
C MET A 1 -30.91 26.19 -9.04
N LYS A 2 -29.84 25.38 -9.03
CA LYS A 2 -29.95 23.94 -9.32
C LYS A 2 -30.27 23.22 -8.01
N THR A 3 -31.44 22.63 -7.91
CA THR A 3 -31.85 21.81 -6.77
C THR A 3 -30.98 20.56 -6.74
N ILE A 4 -30.06 20.46 -5.78
CA ILE A 4 -29.24 19.26 -5.59
C ILE A 4 -30.12 18.26 -4.84
N VAL A 5 -30.68 17.30 -5.58
CA VAL A 5 -31.46 16.20 -5.00
C VAL A 5 -30.48 15.12 -4.55
N TYR A 6 -30.41 14.88 -3.24
CA TYR A 6 -29.63 13.77 -2.69
C TYR A 6 -30.43 12.49 -2.87
N VAL A 7 -30.03 11.63 -3.81
CA VAL A 7 -30.64 10.32 -4.01
C VAL A 7 -29.67 9.26 -3.52
N SER A 8 -30.06 8.50 -2.50
CA SER A 8 -29.25 7.39 -1.97
C SER A 8 -29.48 6.14 -2.83
N GLY A 9 -28.43 5.61 -3.44
CA GLY A 9 -28.51 4.39 -4.24
C GLY A 9 -27.23 4.14 -5.03
N LYS A 10 -27.06 2.90 -5.51
CA LYS A 10 -25.96 2.54 -6.41
C LYS A 10 -26.22 3.16 -7.79
N ILE A 11 -25.28 3.95 -8.30
CA ILE A 11 -25.39 4.52 -9.64
C ILE A 11 -25.10 3.40 -10.65
N GLU A 12 -26.04 3.18 -11.57
CA GLU A 12 -25.91 2.23 -12.67
C GLU A 12 -25.83 2.98 -14.00
N THR A 13 -24.93 2.54 -14.88
CA THR A 13 -24.75 3.14 -16.20
C THR A 13 -25.43 2.30 -17.27
N LYS A 14 -26.37 2.86 -18.02
CA LYS A 14 -27.01 2.25 -19.20
C LYS A 14 -26.88 3.21 -20.38
N ASN A 15 -26.39 2.73 -21.53
CA ASN A 15 -26.30 3.51 -22.78
C ASN A 15 -25.66 4.91 -22.63
N ARG A 16 -24.58 5.03 -21.83
CA ARG A 16 -23.87 6.31 -21.54
C ARG A 16 -24.66 7.32 -20.71
N GLU A 17 -25.78 6.92 -20.13
CA GLU A 17 -26.57 7.71 -19.18
C GLU A 17 -26.50 7.06 -17.78
N CYS A 18 -26.60 7.88 -16.73
CA CYS A 18 -26.50 7.44 -15.35
C CYS A 18 -27.88 7.36 -14.71
N PHE A 19 -28.12 6.29 -13.96
CA PHE A 19 -29.40 6.04 -13.30
C PHE A 19 -29.18 5.68 -11.84
N ILE A 20 -30.15 6.04 -11.01
CA ILE A 20 -30.33 5.48 -9.66
C ILE A 20 -31.71 4.83 -9.66
N GLY A 21 -31.76 3.49 -9.65
CA GLY A 21 -32.99 2.77 -10.00
C GLY A 21 -33.39 3.06 -11.45
N ASP A 22 -34.62 3.56 -11.65
CA ASP A 22 -35.14 3.96 -12.98
C ASP A 22 -35.02 5.48 -13.24
N GLN A 23 -34.45 6.24 -12.30
CA GLN A 23 -34.37 7.70 -12.41
C GLN A 23 -33.05 8.12 -13.06
N LYS A 24 -33.14 8.84 -14.18
CA LYS A 24 -31.98 9.45 -14.86
C LYS A 24 -31.39 10.57 -14.01
N VAL A 25 -30.08 10.52 -13.78
CA VAL A 25 -29.32 11.52 -13.03
C VAL A 25 -28.16 12.05 -13.86
N ASP A 26 -27.72 13.27 -13.56
CA ASP A 26 -26.50 13.82 -14.15
C ASP A 26 -25.32 12.93 -13.78
N CYS A 27 -24.63 12.40 -14.80
CA CYS A 27 -23.44 11.59 -14.57
C CYS A 27 -22.39 12.44 -13.84
N PRO A 28 -21.82 11.96 -12.72
CA PRO A 28 -20.82 12.72 -11.96
C PRO A 28 -19.51 12.98 -12.73
N GLN A 29 -19.39 12.50 -13.97
CA GLN A 29 -18.25 12.72 -14.85
C GLN A 29 -18.72 12.92 -16.32
N SER A 30 -19.03 14.15 -16.72
CA SER A 30 -19.09 14.49 -18.14
C SER A 30 -17.66 14.58 -18.68
N GLY A 31 -17.23 13.57 -19.45
CA GLY A 31 -16.00 13.67 -20.26
C GLY A 31 -14.95 12.57 -20.14
N LYS A 32 -15.18 11.47 -19.40
CA LYS A 32 -14.31 10.28 -19.46
C LYS A 32 -15.14 9.02 -19.75
N ALA A 33 -14.58 8.15 -20.60
CA ALA A 33 -15.22 6.93 -21.06
C ALA A 33 -15.46 5.97 -19.88
N PHE A 34 -16.72 5.80 -19.49
CA PHE A 34 -17.16 4.77 -18.56
C PHE A 34 -16.84 3.39 -19.15
N THR A 35 -15.99 2.60 -18.51
CA THR A 35 -15.81 1.20 -18.87
C THR A 35 -16.89 0.35 -18.20
N THR A 36 -17.34 -0.68 -18.90
CA THR A 36 -18.45 -1.58 -18.56
C THR A 36 -18.31 -2.38 -17.26
N GLY A 37 -17.15 -2.31 -16.59
CA GLY A 37 -16.94 -2.88 -15.26
C GLY A 37 -16.76 -1.76 -14.24
N GLY A 38 -17.72 -1.61 -13.32
CA GLY A 38 -17.79 -0.52 -12.34
C GLY A 38 -16.43 -0.16 -11.72
N ASP A 39 -16.07 1.12 -11.83
CA ASP A 39 -14.76 1.59 -11.45
C ASP A 39 -14.53 1.60 -9.94
N LYS A 40 -13.29 1.29 -9.58
CA LYS A 40 -12.77 1.34 -8.20
C LYS A 40 -12.87 2.77 -7.67
N LEU A 41 -13.49 2.92 -6.50
CA LEU A 41 -13.48 4.18 -5.73
C LEU A 41 -12.03 4.66 -5.54
N ASN A 42 -11.71 5.85 -6.03
CA ASN A 42 -10.48 6.54 -5.63
C ASN A 42 -10.67 7.03 -4.17
N LEU A 43 -9.69 6.79 -3.30
CA LEU A 43 -9.77 7.17 -1.89
C LEU A 43 -9.64 8.69 -1.68
N LEU A 44 -8.99 9.38 -2.63
CA LEU A 44 -8.73 10.82 -2.56
C LEU A 44 -9.59 11.59 -3.57
N PRO A 45 -10.05 12.80 -3.21
CA PRO A 45 -10.72 13.69 -4.14
C PRO A 45 -9.78 14.10 -5.28
N GLN A 46 -10.32 14.24 -6.49
CA GLN A 46 -9.54 14.71 -7.65
C GLN A 46 -9.23 16.20 -7.50
N ILE A 47 -7.96 16.53 -7.25
CA ILE A 47 -7.44 17.89 -7.21
C ILE A 47 -6.55 18.08 -8.45
N SER A 48 -6.96 18.95 -9.38
CA SER A 48 -6.36 19.12 -10.71
C SER A 48 -4.87 19.48 -10.71
N SER A 49 -4.37 20.13 -9.65
CA SER A 49 -2.94 20.41 -9.47
C SER A 49 -2.11 19.15 -9.17
N LEU A 50 -2.72 18.10 -8.60
CA LEU A 50 -2.10 16.82 -8.24
C LEU A 50 -2.29 15.73 -9.33
N GLU A 51 -3.10 16.02 -10.35
CA GLU A 51 -3.26 15.18 -11.54
C GLU A 51 -2.12 15.33 -12.55
N LYS A 52 -1.21 16.29 -12.37
CA LYS A 52 -0.02 16.45 -13.20
C LYS A 52 1.15 15.66 -12.64
N ARG A 53 1.95 15.07 -13.54
CA ARG A 53 3.27 14.53 -13.20
C ARG A 53 4.17 15.68 -12.74
N SER A 54 4.86 15.52 -11.62
CA SER A 54 5.78 16.52 -11.07
C SER A 54 7.05 15.84 -10.60
N ASP A 55 8.05 15.79 -11.48
CA ASP A 55 9.30 15.07 -11.24
C ASP A 55 10.07 15.68 -10.06
N ALA A 56 10.10 17.00 -9.96
CA ALA A 56 10.72 17.70 -8.84
C ALA A 56 10.06 17.31 -7.50
N PHE A 57 8.74 17.26 -7.44
CA PHE A 57 8.02 16.91 -6.21
C PHE A 57 8.25 15.45 -5.83
N PHE A 58 8.11 14.52 -6.79
CA PHE A 58 8.33 13.10 -6.55
C PHE A 58 9.77 12.82 -6.11
N SER A 59 10.77 13.37 -6.81
CA SER A 59 12.18 13.19 -6.47
C SER A 59 12.54 13.80 -5.12
N THR A 60 11.97 14.96 -4.77
CA THR A 60 12.17 15.56 -3.44
C THR A 60 11.60 14.66 -2.35
N PHE A 61 10.38 14.15 -2.53
CA PHE A 61 9.77 13.24 -1.56
C PHE A 61 10.59 11.95 -1.41
N LEU A 62 11.01 11.35 -2.51
CA LEU A 62 11.83 10.14 -2.51
C LEU A 62 13.17 10.38 -1.79
N LEU A 63 13.82 11.51 -2.05
CA LEU A 63 15.07 11.90 -1.40
C LEU A 63 14.88 12.04 0.12
N VAL A 64 13.82 12.70 0.57
CA VAL A 64 13.51 12.84 2.01
C VAL A 64 13.33 11.48 2.67
N VAL A 65 12.64 10.54 2.03
CA VAL A 65 12.46 9.17 2.56
C VAL A 65 13.80 8.45 2.66
N ILE A 66 14.65 8.51 1.62
CA ILE A 66 15.98 7.88 1.61
C ILE A 66 16.87 8.48 2.70
N LEU A 67 16.92 9.81 2.80
CA LEU A 67 17.69 10.50 3.83
C LEU A 67 17.19 10.16 5.24
N GLY A 68 15.87 10.06 5.43
CA GLY A 68 15.28 9.62 6.69
C GLY A 68 15.78 8.23 7.11
N PHE A 69 15.77 7.26 6.19
CA PHE A 69 16.32 5.93 6.46
C PHE A 69 17.82 5.94 6.70
N ALA A 70 18.58 6.72 5.93
CA ALA A 70 20.03 6.85 6.11
C ALA A 70 20.36 7.42 7.50
N VAL A 71 19.66 8.47 7.93
CA VAL A 71 19.81 9.06 9.26
C VAL A 71 19.48 8.04 10.36
N LEU A 72 18.35 7.32 10.24
CA LEU A 72 17.99 6.26 11.19
C LEU A 72 19.07 5.15 11.27
N ALA A 73 19.66 4.78 10.13
CA ALA A 73 20.68 3.74 10.04
C ALA A 73 22.03 4.17 10.62
N VAL A 74 22.55 5.32 10.17
CA VAL A 74 23.91 5.81 10.50
C VAL A 74 23.98 6.23 11.97
N PHE A 75 23.02 7.02 12.42
CA PHE A 75 23.02 7.53 13.79
C PHE A 75 22.39 6.56 14.80
N LYS A 76 21.95 5.38 14.35
CA LYS A 76 21.32 4.34 15.19
C LYS A 76 20.21 4.91 16.08
N ILE A 77 19.40 5.81 15.53
CA ILE A 77 18.28 6.42 16.25
C ILE A 77 17.30 5.32 16.63
N LYS A 78 16.87 5.32 17.89
CA LYS A 78 15.90 4.34 18.41
C LYS A 78 14.48 4.85 18.18
N VAL A 79 13.69 4.07 17.45
CA VAL A 79 12.25 4.24 17.33
C VAL A 79 11.60 3.17 18.21
N PHE A 80 10.74 3.58 19.15
CA PHE A 80 10.12 2.68 20.13
C PHE A 80 11.14 1.75 20.85
N GLY A 81 12.34 2.28 21.14
CA GLY A 81 13.40 1.56 21.86
C GLY A 81 14.25 0.63 20.99
N LYS A 82 14.03 0.57 19.67
CA LYS A 82 14.76 -0.28 18.73
C LYS A 82 15.39 0.54 17.60
N THR A 83 16.62 0.23 17.25
CA THR A 83 17.33 0.81 16.09
C THR A 83 16.83 0.18 14.79
N LEU A 84 17.00 0.87 13.65
CA LEU A 84 16.64 0.31 12.34
C LEU A 84 17.30 -1.05 12.07
N GLY A 85 18.56 -1.22 12.51
CA GLY A 85 19.27 -2.49 12.43
C GLY A 85 18.62 -3.61 13.25
N GLU A 86 18.06 -3.31 14.42
CA GLU A 86 17.32 -4.29 15.23
C GLU A 86 15.96 -4.65 14.62
N TYR A 87 15.33 -3.75 13.86
CA TYR A 87 14.13 -4.08 13.08
C TYR A 87 14.45 -4.99 11.89
N ILE A 88 15.52 -4.69 11.15
CA ILE A 88 15.81 -5.33 9.86
C ILE A 88 16.59 -6.64 10.03
N ARG A 89 17.62 -6.66 10.87
CA ARG A 89 18.58 -7.78 10.96
C ARG A 89 17.93 -9.15 11.19
N PRO A 90 16.85 -9.32 11.96
CA PRO A 90 16.23 -10.64 12.13
C PRO A 90 15.44 -11.12 10.90
N ILE A 91 15.03 -10.20 10.02
CA ILE A 91 14.06 -10.43 8.92
C ILE A 91 14.56 -9.99 7.54
N TRP A 92 15.84 -9.61 7.41
CA TRP A 92 16.39 -9.02 6.18
C TRP A 92 16.13 -9.87 4.92
N TYR A 93 16.22 -11.19 5.03
CA TYR A 93 15.97 -12.11 3.92
C TYR A 93 14.49 -12.13 3.51
N LEU A 94 13.55 -11.97 4.46
CA LEU A 94 12.12 -11.84 4.15
C LEU A 94 11.84 -10.53 3.42
N ILE A 95 12.53 -9.44 3.80
CA ILE A 95 12.48 -8.17 3.07
C ILE A 95 12.99 -8.35 1.63
N LEU A 96 14.13 -9.02 1.43
CA LEU A 96 14.67 -9.28 0.09
C LEU A 96 13.72 -10.14 -0.76
N ILE A 97 13.11 -11.18 -0.19
CA ILE A 97 12.11 -12.00 -0.89
C ILE A 97 10.90 -11.15 -1.28
N SER A 98 10.40 -10.29 -0.38
CA SER A 98 9.32 -9.36 -0.71
C SER A 98 9.70 -8.41 -1.86
N LEU A 99 10.91 -7.86 -1.86
CA LEU A 99 11.39 -6.99 -2.93
C LEU A 99 11.51 -7.74 -4.25
N ALA A 100 12.05 -8.96 -4.25
CA ALA A 100 12.17 -9.81 -5.42
C ALA A 100 10.79 -10.17 -6.00
N ALA A 101 9.81 -10.51 -5.15
CA ALA A 101 8.44 -10.80 -5.57
C ALA A 101 7.78 -9.57 -6.22
N VAL A 102 8.00 -8.37 -5.66
CA VAL A 102 7.53 -7.12 -6.28
C VAL A 102 8.22 -6.86 -7.61
N ALA A 103 9.55 -6.97 -7.68
CA ALA A 103 10.29 -6.76 -8.93
C ALA A 103 9.83 -7.73 -10.02
N TRP A 104 9.69 -9.01 -9.69
CA TRP A 104 9.16 -10.04 -10.60
C TRP A 104 7.77 -9.67 -11.14
N GLN A 105 6.87 -9.17 -10.27
CA GLN A 105 5.52 -8.76 -10.66
C GLN A 105 5.54 -7.69 -11.77
N TYR A 106 6.45 -6.71 -11.71
CA TYR A 106 6.54 -5.65 -12.73
C TYR A 106 7.33 -6.03 -13.97
N LEU A 107 8.38 -6.85 -13.82
CA LEU A 107 9.23 -7.25 -14.94
C LEU A 107 8.51 -8.29 -15.83
N PHE A 108 7.81 -9.25 -15.22
CA PHE A 108 7.27 -10.42 -15.90
C PHE A 108 5.75 -10.56 -15.72
N GLY A 109 5.24 -10.38 -14.50
CA GLY A 109 3.82 -10.66 -14.19
C GLY A 109 2.80 -9.82 -14.96
N LEU A 110 3.15 -8.60 -15.36
CA LEU A 110 2.27 -7.71 -16.16
C LEU A 110 2.27 -8.01 -17.66
N LYS A 111 3.18 -8.85 -18.17
CA LYS A 111 3.34 -9.14 -19.60
C LYS A 111 2.79 -10.52 -20.04
N ILE A 112 2.33 -11.33 -19.10
CA ILE A 112 1.83 -12.68 -19.37
C ILE A 112 0.30 -12.61 -19.49
N ASP A 113 -0.27 -13.15 -20.58
CA ASP A 113 -1.72 -13.08 -20.87
C ASP A 113 -2.60 -13.75 -19.79
N ASP A 114 -2.08 -14.75 -19.07
CA ASP A 114 -2.68 -15.37 -17.87
C ASP A 114 -2.22 -14.73 -16.53
N GLY A 115 -1.73 -13.49 -16.57
CA GLY A 115 -1.00 -12.80 -15.50
C GLY A 115 -1.75 -12.66 -14.17
N LEU A 116 -3.08 -12.82 -14.14
CA LEU A 116 -3.90 -12.69 -12.93
C LEU A 116 -3.48 -13.65 -11.80
N LEU A 117 -3.18 -14.91 -12.11
CA LEU A 117 -2.78 -15.89 -11.09
C LEU A 117 -1.36 -15.59 -10.58
N SER A 118 -0.42 -15.32 -11.49
CA SER A 118 0.98 -15.01 -11.13
C SER A 118 1.08 -13.74 -10.26
N ILE A 119 0.27 -12.72 -10.56
CA ILE A 119 0.17 -11.50 -9.77
C ILE A 119 -0.34 -11.80 -8.35
N ARG A 120 -1.39 -12.63 -8.22
CA ARG A 120 -1.92 -13.03 -6.90
C ARG A 120 -0.91 -13.83 -6.09
N ILE A 121 -0.20 -14.77 -6.71
CA ILE A 121 0.85 -15.55 -6.05
C ILE A 121 1.96 -14.63 -5.55
N SER A 122 2.45 -13.71 -6.40
CA SER A 122 3.46 -12.74 -5.98
C SER A 122 2.97 -11.89 -4.81
N GLN A 123 1.68 -11.59 -4.77
CA GLN A 123 1.04 -10.86 -3.69
C GLN A 123 1.05 -11.65 -2.36
N TRP A 124 0.58 -12.90 -2.39
CA TRP A 124 0.62 -13.77 -1.21
C TRP A 124 2.03 -13.98 -0.69
N ILE A 125 3.03 -14.11 -1.56
CA ILE A 125 4.43 -14.32 -1.15
C ILE A 125 4.90 -13.17 -0.25
N TRP A 126 4.73 -11.91 -0.67
CA TRP A 126 5.19 -10.80 0.15
C TRP A 126 4.30 -10.60 1.39
N GLU A 127 2.99 -10.87 1.32
CA GLU A 127 2.08 -10.80 2.48
C GLU A 127 2.48 -11.81 3.57
N ILE A 128 2.79 -13.05 3.19
CA ILE A 128 3.29 -14.08 4.10
C ILE A 128 4.62 -13.66 4.71
N CYS A 129 5.54 -13.12 3.91
CA CYS A 129 6.83 -12.62 4.42
C CYS A 129 6.65 -11.52 5.49
N ILE A 130 5.69 -10.62 5.30
CA ILE A 130 5.34 -9.59 6.30
C ILE A 130 4.80 -10.24 7.58
N ALA A 131 3.83 -11.16 7.46
CA ALA A 131 3.23 -11.82 8.62
C ALA A 131 4.26 -12.63 9.42
N VAL A 132 5.12 -13.37 8.73
CA VAL A 132 6.23 -14.14 9.35
C VAL A 132 7.25 -13.20 10.00
N SER A 133 7.52 -12.05 9.42
CA SER A 133 8.41 -11.04 10.00
C SER A 133 7.86 -10.48 11.32
N ALA A 134 6.57 -10.14 11.34
CA ALA A 134 5.90 -9.71 12.57
C ALA A 134 5.96 -10.80 13.65
N TYR A 135 5.65 -12.05 13.30
CA TYR A 135 5.77 -13.19 14.22
C TYR A 135 7.20 -13.33 14.77
N LYS A 136 8.21 -13.32 13.90
CA LYS A 136 9.61 -13.51 14.28
C LYS A 136 10.11 -12.43 15.24
N LEU A 137 9.74 -11.17 14.98
CA LEU A 137 10.14 -10.04 15.82
C LEU A 137 9.38 -9.99 17.15
N VAL A 138 8.09 -10.37 17.15
CA VAL A 138 7.32 -10.56 18.40
C VAL A 138 7.92 -11.66 19.26
N LYS A 139 8.31 -12.79 18.68
CA LYS A 139 8.89 -13.92 19.40
C LYS A 139 10.31 -13.63 19.87
N GLY A 140 11.20 -13.18 18.99
CA GLY A 140 12.65 -13.14 19.26
C GLY A 140 13.23 -11.79 19.69
N SER A 141 12.48 -10.69 19.59
CA SER A 141 13.04 -9.34 19.76
C SER A 141 12.26 -8.46 20.74
N ASN A 142 11.40 -9.07 21.56
CA ASN A 142 10.53 -8.41 22.53
C ASN A 142 9.76 -7.21 21.95
N PHE A 143 9.17 -7.38 20.76
CA PHE A 143 8.39 -6.30 20.15
C PHE A 143 7.14 -5.99 20.99
N GLY A 144 6.76 -4.72 21.03
CA GLY A 144 5.46 -4.24 21.53
C GLY A 144 4.63 -3.61 20.41
N TYR A 145 3.47 -3.02 20.76
CA TYR A 145 2.56 -2.42 19.79
C TYR A 145 3.20 -1.29 18.97
N GLY A 146 3.98 -0.40 19.60
CA GLY A 146 4.72 0.65 18.88
C GLY A 146 5.70 0.09 17.85
N ASN A 147 6.38 -1.01 18.20
CA ASN A 147 7.29 -1.68 17.27
C ASN A 147 6.56 -2.31 16.08
N LEU A 148 5.37 -2.88 16.30
CA LEU A 148 4.53 -3.38 15.20
C LEU A 148 4.04 -2.26 14.30
N PHE A 149 3.60 -1.14 14.88
CA PHE A 149 3.19 0.04 14.10
C PHE A 149 4.33 0.53 13.20
N PHE A 150 5.54 0.70 13.77
CA PHE A 150 6.71 1.10 13.00
C PHE A 150 7.12 0.06 11.95
N LEU A 151 7.03 -1.24 12.26
CA LEU A 151 7.27 -2.31 11.30
C LEU A 151 6.30 -2.25 10.11
N GLY A 152 5.03 -1.89 10.36
CA GLY A 152 4.03 -1.67 9.31
C GLY A 152 4.38 -0.49 8.41
N ILE A 153 4.84 0.63 8.99
CA ILE A 153 5.36 1.78 8.22
C ILE A 153 6.57 1.36 7.39
N LEU A 154 7.52 0.63 7.99
CA LEU A 154 8.73 0.16 7.32
C LEU A 154 8.39 -0.69 6.09
N TYR A 155 7.54 -1.70 6.25
CA TYR A 155 7.12 -2.54 5.13
C TYR A 155 6.28 -1.79 4.09
N SER A 156 5.47 -0.81 4.51
CA SER A 156 4.72 0.05 3.59
C SER A 156 5.65 0.86 2.70
N LEU A 157 6.66 1.50 3.29
CA LEU A 157 7.67 2.26 2.55
C LEU A 157 8.53 1.36 1.65
N ILE A 158 8.93 0.18 2.11
CA ILE A 158 9.76 -0.75 1.32
C ILE A 158 8.96 -1.31 0.13
N ILE A 159 7.81 -1.95 0.39
CA ILE A 159 7.06 -2.66 -0.64
C ILE A 159 6.28 -1.69 -1.50
N HIS A 160 5.44 -0.85 -0.90
CA HIS A 160 4.59 0.07 -1.66
C HIS A 160 5.37 1.28 -2.16
N GLY A 161 6.39 1.75 -1.44
CA GLY A 161 7.32 2.75 -1.95
C GLY A 161 8.04 2.27 -3.22
N LEU A 162 8.52 1.02 -3.25
CA LEU A 162 9.08 0.43 -4.48
C LEU A 162 8.04 0.38 -5.61
N LYS A 163 6.83 -0.11 -5.34
CA LYS A 163 5.74 -0.19 -6.34
C LYS A 163 5.42 1.17 -6.94
N ILE A 164 5.29 2.22 -6.13
CA ILE A 164 4.99 3.56 -6.64
C ILE A 164 6.18 4.17 -7.39
N THR A 165 7.41 3.89 -6.95
CA THR A 165 8.62 4.37 -7.62
C THR A 165 8.75 3.77 -9.00
N VAL A 166 8.54 2.46 -9.13
CA VAL A 166 8.52 1.77 -10.43
C VAL A 166 7.41 2.35 -11.34
N ARG A 167 6.20 2.53 -10.81
CA ARG A 167 5.08 3.13 -11.57
C ARG A 167 5.35 4.56 -12.02
N TYR A 168 6.02 5.36 -11.18
CA TYR A 168 6.39 6.72 -11.54
C TYR A 168 7.42 6.74 -12.67
N LEU A 169 8.55 6.04 -12.45
CA LEU A 169 9.71 6.10 -13.33
C LEU A 169 9.48 5.39 -14.67
N PHE A 170 8.80 4.24 -14.67
CA PHE A 170 8.68 3.39 -15.86
C PHE A 170 7.29 3.43 -16.52
N TYR A 171 6.24 3.85 -15.82
CA TYR A 171 4.86 3.82 -16.33
C TYR A 171 4.18 5.19 -16.37
N GLY A 172 4.92 6.27 -16.11
CA GLY A 172 4.49 7.65 -16.30
C GLY A 172 3.25 8.04 -15.48
N LYS A 173 3.03 7.41 -14.32
CA LYS A 173 1.83 7.66 -13.51
C LYS A 173 1.90 8.98 -12.75
N THR A 174 0.74 9.61 -12.55
CA THR A 174 0.59 10.91 -11.87
C THR A 174 0.78 10.77 -10.36
N PHE A 175 1.11 11.87 -9.68
CA PHE A 175 1.41 11.84 -8.25
C PHE A 175 0.20 11.42 -7.39
N LEU A 176 -1.00 11.95 -7.67
CA LEU A 176 -2.22 11.58 -6.95
C LEU A 176 -2.53 10.07 -7.07
N TYR A 177 -2.38 9.51 -8.27
CA TYR A 177 -2.55 8.08 -8.50
C TYR A 177 -1.57 7.25 -7.67
N LEU A 178 -0.32 7.72 -7.52
CA LEU A 178 0.67 7.03 -6.71
C LEU A 178 0.33 7.07 -5.23
N ILE A 179 -0.12 8.22 -4.70
CA ILE A 179 -0.55 8.30 -3.31
C ILE A 179 -1.72 7.35 -3.06
N ASP A 180 -2.76 7.36 -3.91
CA ASP A 180 -3.91 6.46 -3.75
C ASP A 180 -3.47 4.99 -3.67
N ARG A 181 -2.58 4.56 -4.57
CA ARG A 181 -2.07 3.19 -4.61
C ARG A 181 -1.12 2.87 -3.46
N PHE A 182 -0.35 3.85 -2.99
CA PHE A 182 0.48 3.72 -1.81
C PHE A 182 -0.39 3.54 -0.57
N LEU A 183 -1.40 4.38 -0.35
CA LEU A 183 -2.28 4.34 0.81
C LEU A 183 -3.09 3.05 0.86
N TYR A 184 -3.71 2.65 -0.27
CA TYR A 184 -4.46 1.40 -0.35
C TYR A 184 -3.59 0.19 0.00
N GLY A 185 -2.39 0.13 -0.55
CA GLY A 185 -1.45 -0.95 -0.28
C GLY A 185 -0.92 -0.94 1.16
N SER A 186 -0.55 0.24 1.65
CA SER A 186 -0.05 0.44 3.00
C SER A 186 -1.11 0.09 4.05
N LEU A 187 -2.40 0.34 3.76
CA LEU A 187 -3.49 -0.10 4.63
C LEU A 187 -3.48 -1.62 4.79
N LEU A 188 -3.33 -2.38 3.71
CA LEU A 188 -3.23 -3.84 3.77
C LEU A 188 -2.01 -4.30 4.57
N VAL A 189 -0.85 -3.69 4.35
CA VAL A 189 0.36 -3.96 5.15
C VAL A 189 0.13 -3.69 6.64
N MET A 190 -0.49 -2.56 6.97
CA MET A 190 -0.82 -2.18 8.33
C MET A 190 -1.81 -3.16 8.97
N LEU A 191 -2.81 -3.64 8.24
CA LEU A 191 -3.73 -4.67 8.73
C LEU A 191 -2.96 -5.96 9.06
N ILE A 192 -2.11 -6.45 8.16
CA ILE A 192 -1.34 -7.68 8.38
C ILE A 192 -0.39 -7.54 9.58
N VAL A 193 0.40 -6.46 9.63
CA VAL A 193 1.42 -6.28 10.68
C VAL A 193 0.77 -5.91 12.01
N PHE A 194 -0.11 -4.91 12.02
CA PHE A 194 -0.61 -4.37 13.27
C PHE A 194 -1.70 -5.25 13.86
N ILE A 195 -2.70 -5.67 13.08
CA ILE A 195 -3.76 -6.56 13.59
C ILE A 195 -3.21 -7.97 13.78
N GLY A 196 -2.59 -8.55 12.75
CA GLY A 196 -2.00 -9.89 12.84
C GLY A 196 -0.89 -9.99 13.89
N GLY A 197 0.01 -9.00 13.94
CA GLY A 197 1.05 -8.93 14.97
C GLY A 197 0.49 -8.73 16.38
N SER A 198 -0.62 -8.00 16.54
CA SER A 198 -1.29 -7.87 17.84
C SER A 198 -1.82 -9.20 18.35
N MET A 199 -2.29 -10.10 17.47
CA MET A 199 -2.66 -11.46 17.85
C MET A 199 -1.45 -12.23 18.38
N PHE A 200 -0.28 -12.14 17.72
CA PHE A 200 0.94 -12.78 18.23
C PHE A 200 1.38 -12.21 19.59
N LEU A 201 1.24 -10.89 19.81
CA LEU A 201 1.50 -10.29 21.12
C LEU A 201 0.55 -10.83 22.18
N PHE A 202 -0.73 -10.95 21.86
CA PHE A 202 -1.73 -11.52 22.76
C PHE A 202 -1.38 -12.97 23.14
N PHE A 203 -1.06 -13.82 22.16
CA PHE A 203 -0.67 -15.20 22.41
C PHE A 203 0.64 -15.33 23.20
N ARG A 204 1.60 -14.43 22.99
CA ARG A 204 2.83 -14.34 23.80
C ARG A 204 2.51 -14.01 25.26
N ARG A 205 1.64 -13.01 25.50
CA ARG A 205 1.21 -12.63 26.87
C ARG A 205 0.46 -13.76 27.58
N LYS A 206 -0.26 -14.60 26.85
CA LYS A 206 -0.93 -15.80 27.36
C LYS A 206 0.01 -17.00 27.54
N GLY A 207 1.30 -16.89 27.23
CA GLY A 207 2.27 -17.97 27.37
C GLY A 207 2.14 -19.10 26.32
N ILE A 208 1.34 -18.89 25.27
CA ILE A 208 1.14 -19.84 24.17
C ILE A 208 2.38 -19.84 23.25
N ILE A 209 2.91 -18.64 22.95
CA ILE A 209 4.18 -18.49 22.23
C ILE A 209 5.29 -18.30 23.26
N ARG A 210 6.21 -19.26 23.35
CA ARG A 210 7.36 -19.24 24.27
C ARG A 210 8.64 -18.77 23.55
N PHE A 211 9.55 -18.18 24.34
CA PHE A 211 10.86 -17.68 23.90
C PHE A 211 11.82 -18.82 23.60
#